data_AF-A0A5F1HZN4-F1
#
_entry.id   AF-A0A5F1HZN4-F1
#
_cell.length_a   1.000
_cell.length_b   1.000
_cell.length_c   1.000
_cell.angle_alpha   90.00
_cell.angle_beta   90.00
_cell.angle_gamma   90.00
#
_symmetry.space_group_name_H-M   'P 1'
#
loop_
_entity.id
_entity.type
_entity.pdbx_description
1 polymer ?
#
loop_
_entity_poly.entity_id
_entity_poly.type
_entity_poly.pdbx_seq_one_letter_code
_entity_poly.pdbx_strand_id
1 'polypeptide(L)'
;MALISVRNRFESYMEQQYPDLSLRIKGDIGSSMKAQLGFRMERELYSEDVEFFEPAVQLMWELFQAGVAAERKATSVTLPALKAKPDSFYDAGYNEGIQDCRKHLTASGIKVR
;
A
#
# COMPACT_ATOMS: atom_id res chain seq x y z
N MET A 1 -13.85 1.98 -5.07
CA MET A 1 -12.61 1.86 -5.86
C MET A 1 -11.71 0.88 -5.14
N ALA A 2 -11.43 -0.29 -5.72
CA ALA A 2 -10.51 -1.24 -5.11
C ALA A 2 -9.12 -0.58 -5.05
N LEU A 3 -8.49 -0.60 -3.88
CA LEU A 3 -7.09 -0.24 -3.73
C LEU A 3 -6.28 -1.27 -4.52
N ILE A 4 -5.97 -0.98 -5.77
CA ILE A 4 -5.09 -1.83 -6.59
C ILE A 4 -3.74 -1.86 -5.88
N SER A 5 -3.32 -3.05 -5.45
CA SER A 5 -2.02 -3.27 -4.81
C SER A 5 -0.89 -2.66 -5.66
N VAL A 6 0.11 -2.07 -5.01
CA VAL A 6 1.30 -1.50 -5.67
C VAL A 6 1.94 -2.53 -6.60
N ARG A 7 1.95 -3.80 -6.17
CA ARG A 7 2.41 -4.94 -6.96
C ARG A 7 1.61 -5.12 -8.24
N ASN A 8 0.28 -5.13 -8.17
CA ASN A 8 -0.56 -5.29 -9.36
C ASN A 8 -0.33 -4.16 -10.37
N ARG A 9 -0.09 -2.92 -9.90
CA ARG A 9 0.24 -1.80 -10.79
C ARG A 9 1.56 -2.04 -11.52
N PHE A 10 2.57 -2.54 -10.81
CA PHE A 10 3.86 -2.88 -11.41
C PHE A 10 3.73 -4.02 -12.43
N GLU A 11 3.11 -5.13 -12.03
CA GLU A 11 2.93 -6.30 -12.90
C GLU A 11 2.14 -5.93 -14.17
N SER A 12 1.04 -5.20 -14.04
CA SER A 12 0.28 -4.72 -15.21
C SER A 12 1.08 -3.79 -16.12
N TYR A 13 1.93 -2.92 -15.56
CA TYR A 13 2.82 -2.07 -16.35
C TYR A 13 3.86 -2.90 -17.11
N MET A 14 4.47 -3.87 -16.43
CA MET A 14 5.47 -4.77 -17.01
C MET A 14 4.90 -5.63 -18.12
N GLU A 15 3.71 -6.20 -17.94
CA GLU A 15 3.02 -6.99 -18.97
C GLU A 15 2.73 -6.17 -20.24
N GLN A 16 2.45 -4.87 -20.09
CA GLN A 16 2.15 -3.99 -21.21
C GLN A 16 3.40 -3.50 -21.94
N GLN A 17 4.46 -3.15 -21.20
CA GLN A 17 5.65 -2.49 -21.76
C GLN A 17 6.80 -3.45 -22.04
N TYR A 18 6.87 -4.56 -21.30
CA TYR A 18 7.95 -5.55 -21.37
C TYR A 18 7.39 -6.98 -21.35
N PRO A 19 6.55 -7.36 -22.34
CA PRO A 19 5.86 -8.66 -22.35
C PRO A 19 6.81 -9.86 -22.42
N ASP A 20 8.05 -9.65 -22.86
CA ASP A 20 9.06 -10.70 -23.00
C ASP A 20 9.77 -11.04 -21.67
N LEU A 21 9.62 -10.20 -20.63
CA LEU A 21 10.25 -10.41 -19.32
C LEU A 21 9.37 -11.26 -18.41
N SER A 22 9.97 -12.24 -17.73
CA SER A 22 9.26 -13.14 -16.84
C SER A 22 9.04 -12.51 -15.46
N LEU A 23 7.78 -12.36 -15.08
CA LEU A 23 7.36 -11.95 -13.73
C LEU A 23 7.35 -13.10 -12.70
N ARG A 24 8.12 -14.17 -12.94
CA ARG A 24 8.21 -15.30 -11.99
C ARG A 24 8.97 -14.88 -10.73
N ILE A 25 8.45 -15.28 -9.57
CA ILE A 25 9.01 -14.98 -8.26
C ILE A 25 9.92 -16.13 -7.79
N LYS A 26 11.04 -15.79 -7.13
CA LYS A 26 11.92 -16.74 -6.44
C LYS A 26 11.19 -17.24 -5.19
N GLY A 27 10.77 -18.49 -5.25
CA GLY A 27 10.02 -19.11 -4.15
C GLY A 27 8.52 -19.15 -4.40
N ASP A 28 8.10 -19.91 -5.42
CA ASP A 28 6.82 -20.62 -5.33
C ASP A 28 6.85 -21.90 -6.19
N ILE A 29 7.41 -22.98 -5.62
CA ILE A 29 6.96 -24.33 -5.94
C ILE A 29 6.32 -24.87 -4.66
N GLY A 30 5.11 -24.37 -4.39
CA GLY A 30 4.13 -25.08 -3.59
C GLY A 30 4.19 -24.85 -2.08
N SER A 31 3.04 -25.09 -1.49
CA SER A 31 2.80 -25.32 -0.06
C SER A 31 2.83 -24.10 0.87
N SER A 32 1.68 -23.42 1.01
CA SER A 32 1.03 -23.31 2.34
C SER A 32 -0.32 -22.55 2.37
N MET A 33 -0.68 -21.66 1.41
CA MET A 33 -1.72 -20.65 1.73
C MET A 33 -2.85 -20.43 0.70
N LYS A 34 -2.99 -21.28 -0.31
CA LYS A 34 -4.33 -21.57 -0.88
C LYS A 34 -5.22 -22.35 0.11
N ALA A 35 -4.66 -22.78 1.26
CA ALA A 35 -5.25 -23.73 2.17
C ALA A 35 -5.30 -23.25 3.62
N GLN A 36 -5.94 -22.11 3.91
CA GLN A 36 -6.62 -21.86 5.19
C GLN A 36 -7.27 -20.47 5.24
N LEU A 37 -8.61 -20.46 5.27
CA LEU A 37 -9.46 -19.44 5.90
C LEU A 37 -9.59 -18.08 5.18
N GLY A 38 -10.83 -17.76 4.81
CA GLY A 38 -11.29 -16.49 4.23
C GLY A 38 -11.16 -15.26 5.13
N PHE A 39 -10.00 -15.05 5.74
CA PHE A 39 -9.66 -13.90 6.54
C PHE A 39 -8.19 -13.54 6.36
N ARG A 40 -7.87 -12.78 5.29
CA ARG A 40 -6.82 -11.73 5.33
C ARG A 40 -6.72 -11.00 4.00
N MET A 41 -7.76 -10.20 3.70
CA MET A 41 -7.69 -9.17 2.66
C MET A 41 -6.77 -7.98 3.02
N GLU A 42 -6.03 -8.04 4.14
CA GLU A 42 -5.21 -6.93 4.61
C GLU A 42 -3.69 -7.18 4.59
N ARG A 43 -3.22 -8.42 4.40
CA ARG A 43 -1.77 -8.69 4.38
C ARG A 43 -1.09 -8.48 3.03
N GLU A 44 -1.85 -8.33 1.95
CA GLU A 44 -1.32 -8.13 0.60
C GLU A 44 -1.22 -6.65 0.16
N LEU A 45 -1.52 -5.71 1.08
CA LEU A 45 -1.27 -4.28 0.85
C LEU A 45 0.21 -3.89 0.99
N TYR A 46 1.05 -4.78 1.51
CA TYR A 46 2.46 -4.52 1.83
C TYR A 46 3.38 -5.74 1.61
N SER A 47 3.13 -6.62 0.63
CA SER A 47 4.20 -7.55 0.22
C SER A 47 5.21 -6.77 -0.65
N GLU A 48 5.91 -5.82 -0.04
CA GLU A 48 7.06 -5.14 -0.65
C GLU A 48 8.26 -6.11 -0.77
N ASP A 49 8.26 -7.18 0.04
CA ASP A 49 9.26 -8.26 0.03
C ASP A 49 8.97 -9.30 -1.06
N VAL A 50 9.12 -8.91 -2.32
CA VAL A 50 9.04 -9.81 -3.48
C VAL A 50 10.38 -9.88 -4.17
N GLU A 51 10.85 -11.09 -4.44
CA GLU A 51 12.06 -11.34 -5.21
C GLU A 51 11.70 -11.99 -6.55
N PHE A 52 11.97 -11.31 -7.66
CA PHE A 52 11.79 -11.87 -8.99
C PHE A 52 12.97 -12.74 -9.41
N PHE A 53 12.71 -13.75 -10.24
CA PHE A 53 13.72 -14.66 -10.77
C PHE A 53 14.68 -13.93 -11.70
N GLU A 54 14.12 -13.10 -12.59
CA GLU A 54 14.89 -12.29 -13.51
C GLU A 54 15.52 -11.07 -12.81
N PRO A 55 16.86 -10.91 -12.87
CA PRO A 55 17.53 -9.77 -12.23
C PRO A 55 17.07 -8.41 -12.77
N ALA A 56 16.75 -8.33 -14.06
CA ALA A 56 16.26 -7.09 -14.67
C ALA A 56 14.89 -6.69 -14.10
N VAL A 57 13.97 -7.66 -13.96
CA VAL A 57 12.65 -7.44 -13.35
C VAL A 57 12.79 -7.08 -11.87
N GLN A 58 13.70 -7.72 -11.14
CA GLN A 58 14.00 -7.38 -9.74
C GLN A 58 14.44 -5.92 -9.61
N LEU A 59 15.38 -5.46 -10.44
CA LEU A 59 15.84 -4.08 -10.43
C LEU A 59 14.69 -3.10 -10.76
N MET A 60 13.85 -3.44 -11.74
CA MET A 60 12.69 -2.61 -12.10
C MET A 60 11.69 -2.52 -10.96
N TRP A 61 11.47 -3.61 -10.22
CA TRP A 61 10.62 -3.63 -9.03
C TRP A 61 11.16 -2.71 -7.92
N GLU A 62 12.46 -2.79 -7.60
CA GLU A 62 13.10 -1.93 -6.60
C GLU A 62 13.00 -0.44 -6.97
N LEU A 63 13.22 -0.09 -8.24
CA LEU A 63 13.08 1.28 -8.73
C LEU A 63 11.62 1.76 -8.63
N PHE A 64 10.66 0.90 -8.97
CA PHE A 64 9.25 1.22 -8.87
C PHE A 64 8.84 1.49 -7.42
N GLN A 65 9.29 0.66 -6.47
CA GLN A 65 9.07 0.86 -5.04
C GLN A 65 9.66 2.17 -4.54
N ALA A 66 10.88 2.50 -4.96
CA ALA A 66 11.51 3.78 -4.61
C ALA A 66 10.68 4.98 -5.10
N GLY A 67 10.12 4.90 -6.32
CA GLY A 67 9.20 5.90 -6.87
C GLY A 67 7.93 6.04 -6.04
N VAL A 68 7.30 4.92 -5.66
CA VAL A 68 6.10 4.91 -4.81
C VAL A 68 6.38 5.51 -3.44
N ALA A 69 7.53 5.20 -2.83
CA ALA A 69 7.94 5.78 -1.56
C ALA A 69 8.16 7.30 -1.67
N ALA A 70 8.72 7.78 -2.78
CA ALA A 70 8.88 9.20 -3.06
C ALA A 70 7.53 9.91 -3.24
N GLU A 71 6.59 9.30 -3.99
CA GLU A 71 5.23 9.81 -4.18
C GLU A 71 4.49 9.93 -2.85
N ARG A 72 4.53 8.89 -2.00
CA ARG A 72 3.92 8.89 -0.65
C ARG A 72 4.45 10.07 0.19
N LYS A 73 5.76 10.31 0.19
CA LYS A 73 6.41 11.43 0.92
C LYS A 73 6.08 12.81 0.35
N ALA A 74 5.80 12.90 -0.95
CA ALA A 74 5.40 14.13 -1.62
C ALA A 74 3.90 14.43 -1.42
N THR A 75 3.10 13.39 -1.23
CA THR A 75 1.65 13.48 -1.05
C THR A 75 1.32 14.18 0.26
N SER A 76 0.45 15.19 0.20
CA SER A 76 -0.09 15.86 1.37
C SER A 76 -1.60 15.88 1.36
N VAL A 77 -2.22 15.50 2.47
CA VAL A 77 -3.67 15.51 2.67
C VAL A 77 -4.01 16.52 3.75
N THR A 78 -5.05 17.31 3.53
CA THR A 78 -5.57 18.23 4.57
C THR A 78 -6.72 17.54 5.28
N LEU A 79 -6.62 17.39 6.61
CA LEU A 79 -7.73 16.84 7.40
C LEU A 79 -8.66 17.96 7.89
N PRO A 80 -9.96 17.66 8.06
CA PRO A 80 -10.89 18.58 8.71
C PRO A 80 -10.40 19.05 10.10
N ALA A 81 -10.74 20.28 10.45
CA ALA A 81 -10.40 20.86 11.75
C ALA A 81 -11.14 20.14 12.89
N LEU A 82 -10.44 19.93 14.00
CA LEU A 82 -11.04 19.38 15.22
C LEU A 82 -11.98 20.41 15.85
N LYS A 83 -13.04 19.92 16.49
CA LYS A 83 -13.95 20.73 17.30
C LYS A 83 -13.24 21.12 18.61
N ALA A 84 -13.06 22.42 18.85
CA ALA A 84 -12.30 22.93 20.01
C ALA A 84 -12.96 22.63 21.38
N LYS A 85 -14.30 22.53 21.41
CA LYS A 85 -15.08 22.07 22.56
C LYS A 85 -16.09 21.05 22.06
N PRO A 86 -15.94 19.76 22.40
CA PRO A 86 -16.95 18.77 22.07
C PRO A 86 -18.13 18.96 23.04
N ASP A 87 -19.23 19.52 22.53
CA ASP A 87 -20.44 19.77 23.33
C ASP A 87 -21.35 18.51 23.41
N SER A 88 -21.05 17.48 22.61
CA SER A 88 -21.82 16.24 22.54
C SER A 88 -20.92 15.00 22.35
N PHE A 89 -21.45 13.81 22.66
CA PHE A 89 -20.79 12.52 22.39
C PHE A 89 -20.39 12.36 20.91
N TYR A 90 -21.16 12.95 20.00
CA TYR A 90 -20.86 12.95 18.57
C TYR A 90 -19.58 13.74 18.25
N ASP A 91 -19.39 14.92 18.85
CA ASP A 91 -18.20 15.74 18.62
C ASP A 91 -16.93 15.10 19.19
N ALA A 92 -17.06 14.37 20.31
CA ALA A 92 -15.95 13.60 20.88
C ALA A 92 -15.52 12.46 19.93
N GLY A 93 -16.48 11.66 19.45
CA GLY A 93 -16.19 10.57 18.49
C GLY A 93 -15.70 11.07 17.13
N TYR A 94 -16.18 12.24 16.69
CA TYR A 94 -15.68 12.90 15.49
C TYR A 94 -14.18 13.24 15.63
N ASN A 95 -13.79 13.88 16.73
CA ASN A 95 -12.40 14.26 16.97
C ASN A 95 -11.49 13.03 17.07
N GLU A 96 -11.94 11.96 17.74
CA GLU A 96 -11.22 10.69 17.82
C GLU A 96 -10.99 10.07 16.44
N GLY A 97 -12.05 10.00 15.62
CA GLY A 97 -11.95 9.48 14.24
C GLY A 97 -10.95 10.27 13.38
N ILE A 98 -10.97 11.61 13.46
CA ILE A 98 -10.01 12.45 12.74
C ILE A 98 -8.57 12.23 13.24
N GLN A 99 -8.37 12.02 14.54
CA GLN A 99 -7.05 11.72 15.10
C GLN A 99 -6.54 10.36 14.65
N ASP A 100 -7.38 9.34 14.63
CA ASP A 100 -6.99 8.01 14.17
C ASP A 100 -6.70 8.01 12.67
N CYS A 101 -7.48 8.72 11.85
CA CYS A 101 -7.14 8.96 10.45
C CYS A 101 -5.77 9.65 10.30
N ARG A 102 -5.47 10.67 11.12
CA ARG A 102 -4.17 11.35 11.10
C ARG A 102 -3.02 10.40 11.43
N LYS A 103 -3.18 9.55 12.46
CA LYS A 103 -2.18 8.54 12.83
C LYS A 103 -1.94 7.55 11.70
N HIS A 104 -3.00 7.01 11.11
CA HIS A 104 -2.91 6.06 9.99
C HIS A 104 -2.21 6.67 8.78
N LEU A 105 -2.60 7.88 8.36
CA LEU A 105 -1.97 8.57 7.23
C LEU A 105 -0.48 8.85 7.47
N THR A 106 -0.13 9.27 8.69
CA THR A 106 1.26 9.55 9.05
C THR A 106 2.10 8.26 9.08
N ALA A 107 1.54 7.16 9.61
CA ALA A 107 2.19 5.84 9.61
C ALA A 107 2.41 5.30 8.18
N SER A 108 1.51 5.60 7.25
CA SER A 108 1.66 5.31 5.82
C SER A 108 2.64 6.25 5.09
N GLY A 109 3.27 7.18 5.79
CA GLY A 109 4.27 8.11 5.24
C GLY A 109 3.68 9.30 4.48
N ILE A 110 2.37 9.55 4.60
CA ILE A 110 1.67 10.67 3.97
C ILE A 110 1.71 11.89 4.89
N LYS A 111 2.03 13.06 4.34
CA LYS A 111 2.04 14.31 5.12
C LYS A 111 0.61 14.78 5.38
N VAL A 112 0.27 15.03 6.64
CA VAL A 112 -1.03 15.62 7.00
C VAL A 112 -0.87 17.11 7.31
N ARG A 113 -1.62 17.95 6.59
CA ARG A 113 -1.76 19.39 6.84
C ARG A 113 -3.02 19.66 7.65
#